data_AF-A0A2M7MNP8-F1
#
_entry.id   AF-A0A2M7MNP8-F1
#
_cell.length_a   1.000
_cell.length_b   1.000
_cell.length_c   1.000
_cell.angle_alpha   90.00
_cell.angle_beta   90.00
_cell.angle_gamma   90.00
#
_symmetry.space_group_name_H-M   'P 1'
#
loop_
_entity.id
_entity.type
_entity.pdbx_description
1 polymer ?
#
loop_
_entity_poly.entity_id
_entity_poly.type
_entity_poly.pdbx_seq_one_letter_code
_entity_poly.pdbx_strand_id
1 'polypeptide(L)'
;MRKYSKNFSVFLFGFLLLTFSIDAFAGTTGKISGIVRDKTTGEAIPGCSISVEGTSLGAICDVNGKYFIINIRPGTYNLVAS
;
A
#
# COMPACT_ATOMS: atom_id res chain seq x y z
N MET A 1 35.07 27.94 -33.93
CA MET A 1 34.42 26.64 -33.64
C MET A 1 33.86 26.53 -32.20
N ARG A 2 33.09 27.52 -31.69
CA ARG A 2 32.57 27.52 -30.29
C ARG A 2 31.04 27.39 -30.15
N LYS A 3 30.28 27.40 -31.26
CA LYS A 3 28.80 27.38 -31.25
C LYS A 3 28.18 26.00 -30.97
N TYR A 4 28.89 24.90 -31.24
CA TYR A 4 28.38 23.53 -31.05
C TYR A 4 28.17 23.14 -29.57
N SER A 5 29.01 23.65 -28.66
CA SER A 5 28.94 23.32 -27.23
C SER A 5 27.70 23.89 -26.54
N LYS A 6 27.21 25.08 -26.94
CA LYS A 6 26.00 25.68 -26.36
C LYS A 6 24.74 24.91 -26.75
N ASN A 7 24.61 24.52 -28.02
CA ASN A 7 23.47 23.75 -28.49
C ASN A 7 23.46 22.33 -27.92
N PHE A 8 24.64 21.71 -27.79
CA PHE A 8 24.78 20.40 -27.15
C PHE A 8 24.43 20.45 -25.66
N SER A 9 24.86 21.51 -24.95
CA SER A 9 24.51 21.72 -23.55
C SER A 9 23.02 22.01 -23.37
N VAL A 10 22.38 22.75 -24.28
CA VAL A 10 20.93 22.99 -24.28
C VAL A 10 20.15 21.70 -24.57
N PHE A 11 20.65 20.85 -25.48
CA PHE A 11 20.06 19.56 -25.78
C PHE A 11 20.18 18.58 -24.61
N LEU A 12 21.34 18.56 -23.95
CA LEU A 12 21.58 17.78 -22.73
C LEU A 12 20.69 18.24 -21.58
N PHE A 13 20.50 19.55 -21.43
CA PHE A 13 19.63 20.14 -20.41
C PHE A 13 18.15 19.85 -20.69
N GLY A 14 17.73 19.88 -21.97
CA GLY A 14 16.39 19.47 -22.40
C GLY A 14 16.13 17.98 -22.14
N PHE A 15 17.11 17.11 -22.41
CA PHE A 15 17.03 15.68 -22.13
C PHE A 15 16.93 15.39 -20.62
N LEU A 16 17.69 16.12 -19.79
CA LEU A 16 17.64 16.00 -18.33
C LEU A 16 16.25 16.39 -17.76
N LEU A 17 15.63 17.44 -18.30
CA LEU A 17 14.28 17.88 -17.90
C LEU A 17 13.19 16.85 -18.26
N LEU A 18 13.34 16.14 -19.38
CA LEU A 18 12.41 15.07 -19.81
C LEU A 18 12.45 13.84 -18.90
N THR A 19 13.59 13.55 -18.26
CA THR A 19 13.73 12.42 -17.33
C THR A 19 13.22 12.72 -15.91
N PHE A 20 12.89 13.98 -15.60
CA PHE A 20 12.45 14.38 -14.25
C PHE A 20 10.94 14.13 -14.01
N SER A 21 10.18 13.83 -15.05
CA SER A 21 8.74 13.51 -14.98
C SER A 21 8.45 12.05 -14.59
N ILE A 22 9.33 11.41 -13.82
CA ILE A 22 8.97 10.13 -13.19
C ILE A 22 7.95 10.44 -12.10
N ASP A 23 6.68 10.19 -12.40
CA ASP A 23 5.60 10.21 -11.43
C ASP A 23 5.98 9.29 -10.27
N ALA A 24 6.28 9.89 -9.12
CA ALA A 24 6.48 9.16 -7.89
C ALA A 24 5.15 8.49 -7.53
N PHE A 25 5.04 7.19 -7.77
CA PHE A 25 3.89 6.36 -7.40
C PHE A 25 3.86 6.15 -5.88
N ALA A 26 3.74 7.23 -5.12
CA ALA A 26 3.42 7.19 -3.70
C ALA A 26 1.92 6.88 -3.58
N GLY A 27 1.56 5.61 -3.76
CA GLY A 27 0.19 5.16 -3.55
C GLY A 27 -0.24 5.45 -2.12
N THR A 28 -1.33 6.21 -1.94
CA THR A 28 -1.97 6.44 -0.64
C THR A 28 -2.65 5.16 -0.17
N THR A 29 -1.86 4.16 0.20
CA THR A 29 -2.39 2.94 0.77
C THR A 29 -2.70 3.14 2.24
N GLY A 30 -3.89 2.71 2.65
CA GLY A 30 -4.32 2.67 4.04
C GLY A 30 -3.88 1.39 4.76
N LYS A 31 -4.28 1.34 6.03
CA LYS A 31 -4.15 0.19 6.92
C LYS A 31 -5.51 -0.12 7.53
N ILE A 32 -5.93 -1.37 7.47
CA ILE A 32 -7.05 -1.89 8.24
C ILE A 32 -6.48 -2.55 9.48
N SER A 33 -6.99 -2.22 10.67
CA SER A 33 -6.57 -2.89 11.91
C SER A 33 -7.77 -3.06 12.83
N GLY A 34 -7.82 -4.18 13.56
CA GLY A 34 -8.91 -4.49 14.45
C GLY A 34 -8.56 -5.61 15.43
N ILE A 35 -9.57 -6.04 16.20
CA ILE A 35 -9.47 -7.14 17.16
C ILE A 35 -10.62 -8.09 16.91
N VAL A 36 -10.33 -9.38 16.77
CA VAL A 36 -11.32 -10.45 16.67
C VAL A 36 -11.59 -11.01 18.05
N ARG A 37 -12.88 -11.05 18.41
CA ARG A 37 -13.35 -11.56 19.69
C ARG A 37 -14.54 -12.47 19.49
N ASP A 38 -14.66 -13.46 20.36
CA ASP A 38 -15.86 -14.28 20.44
C ASP A 38 -17.03 -13.43 20.91
N LYS A 39 -18.18 -13.59 20.26
CA LYS A 39 -19.38 -12.77 20.52
C LYS A 39 -20.02 -13.11 21.88
N THR A 40 -19.88 -14.33 22.34
CA THR A 40 -20.50 -14.83 23.57
C THR A 40 -19.61 -14.63 24.79
N THR A 41 -18.31 -14.91 24.67
CA THR A 41 -17.38 -14.80 25.81
C THR A 41 -16.65 -13.45 25.86
N GLY A 42 -16.55 -12.74 24.73
CA GLY A 42 -15.76 -11.52 24.60
C GLY A 42 -14.24 -11.74 24.58
N GLU A 43 -13.81 -13.01 24.63
CA GLU A 43 -12.41 -13.40 24.59
C GLU A 43 -11.83 -13.21 23.19
N ALA A 44 -10.53 -12.90 23.12
CA ALA A 44 -9.84 -12.77 21.85
C ALA A 44 -9.69 -14.14 21.17
N ILE A 45 -9.81 -14.17 19.85
CA ILE A 45 -9.62 -15.40 19.06
C ILE A 45 -8.23 -15.38 18.42
N PRO A 46 -7.22 -16.04 19.02
CA PRO A 46 -5.89 -16.10 18.45
C PRO A 46 -5.87 -17.00 17.21
N GLY A 47 -5.04 -16.63 16.22
CA GLY A 47 -4.88 -17.43 15.00
C GLY A 47 -6.05 -17.35 14.01
N CYS A 48 -7.08 -16.52 14.27
CA CYS A 48 -8.16 -16.29 13.32
C CYS A 48 -7.62 -15.68 12.01
N SER A 49 -8.05 -16.23 10.87
CA SER A 49 -7.64 -15.78 9.55
C SER A 49 -8.61 -14.72 9.04
N ILE A 50 -8.07 -13.56 8.65
CA ILE A 50 -8.84 -12.43 8.13
C ILE A 50 -8.52 -12.27 6.65
N SER A 51 -9.55 -12.31 5.82
CA SER A 51 -9.45 -12.12 4.38
C SER A 51 -10.29 -10.93 3.94
N VAL A 52 -9.77 -10.16 2.98
CA VAL A 52 -10.49 -9.05 2.35
C VAL A 52 -11.10 -9.56 1.05
N GLU A 53 -12.42 -9.64 0.98
CA GLU A 53 -13.13 -10.18 -0.19
C GLU A 53 -12.74 -9.44 -1.47
N GLY A 54 -12.56 -10.20 -2.55
CA GLY A 54 -12.17 -9.66 -3.85
C GLY A 54 -10.70 -9.24 -3.96
N THR A 55 -9.88 -9.48 -2.94
CA THR A 55 -8.43 -9.22 -2.98
C THR A 55 -7.63 -10.43 -2.50
N SER A 56 -6.34 -10.44 -2.76
CA SER A 56 -5.40 -11.41 -2.19
C SER A 56 -4.82 -10.96 -0.84
N LEU A 57 -5.38 -9.91 -0.23
CA LEU A 57 -4.90 -9.36 1.03
C LEU A 57 -5.61 -10.02 2.20
N GLY A 58 -4.84 -10.27 3.26
CA GLY A 58 -5.33 -10.86 4.49
C GLY A 58 -4.30 -10.74 5.61
N ALA A 59 -4.71 -11.12 6.80
CA ALA A 59 -3.85 -11.15 7.99
C ALA A 59 -4.28 -12.27 8.92
N ILE A 60 -3.36 -12.75 9.75
CA ILE A 60 -3.64 -13.70 10.82
C ILE A 60 -3.65 -12.93 12.14
N CYS A 61 -4.61 -13.23 13.00
CA CYS A 61 -4.74 -12.62 14.31
C CYS A 61 -3.64 -13.10 15.27
N ASP A 62 -3.09 -12.18 16.05
CA ASP A 62 -2.11 -12.48 17.11
C ASP A 62 -2.74 -13.14 18.35
N VAL A 63 -1.95 -13.39 19.39
CA VAL A 63 -2.41 -13.97 20.66
C VAL A 63 -3.50 -13.15 21.37
N ASN A 64 -3.63 -11.87 21.05
CA ASN A 64 -4.63 -10.96 21.58
C ASN A 64 -5.80 -10.75 20.60
N GLY A 65 -5.88 -11.54 19.53
CA GLY A 65 -6.89 -11.40 18.47
C GLY A 65 -6.68 -10.17 17.58
N LYS A 66 -5.55 -9.46 17.69
CA LYS A 66 -5.28 -8.26 16.89
C LYS A 66 -4.80 -8.64 15.50
N TYR A 67 -5.25 -7.88 14.50
CA TYR A 67 -4.77 -8.02 13.12
C TYR A 67 -4.51 -6.65 12.50
N PHE A 68 -3.66 -6.62 11.48
CA PHE A 68 -3.47 -5.46 10.63
C PHE A 68 -3.19 -5.90 9.19
N ILE A 69 -3.82 -5.22 8.24
CA ILE A 69 -3.65 -5.42 6.80
C ILE A 69 -3.18 -4.08 6.24
N ILE A 70 -1.99 -4.08 5.64
CA ILE A 70 -1.37 -2.90 5.02
C ILE A 70 -1.55 -2.92 3.51
N ASN A 71 -1.17 -1.82 2.85
CA ASN A 71 -1.23 -1.71 1.39
C ASN A 71 -2.65 -1.79 0.81
N ILE A 72 -3.66 -1.41 1.59
CA ILE A 72 -5.07 -1.38 1.16
C ILE A 72 -5.34 -0.10 0.39
N ARG A 73 -5.84 -0.19 -0.84
CA ARG A 73 -6.29 1.00 -1.58
C ARG A 73 -7.58 1.54 -0.95
N PRO A 74 -7.81 2.86 -0.90
CA PRO A 74 -9.07 3.43 -0.41
C PRO A 74 -10.27 2.84 -1.16
N GLY A 75 -11.30 2.46 -0.41
CA GLY A 75 -12.49 1.80 -0.95
C GLY A 75 -13.30 1.12 0.14
N THR A 76 -14.43 0.53 -0.26
CA THR A 76 -15.27 -0.30 0.61
C THR A 76 -14.93 -1.76 0.37
N TYR A 77 -14.66 -2.49 1.44
CA TYR A 77 -14.35 -3.91 1.39
C TYR A 77 -15.17 -4.67 2.44
N ASN A 78 -15.52 -5.90 2.11
CA ASN A 78 -16.02 -6.86 3.08
C ASN A 78 -14.84 -7.65 3.67
N LEU A 79 -14.90 -7.91 4.97
CA LEU A 79 -13.92 -8.71 5.69
C LEU A 79 -14.55 -10.01 6.14
N VAL A 80 -13.86 -11.11 5.88
CA VAL A 80 -14.25 -12.46 6.33
C VAL A 80 -13.26 -12.91 7.38
N ALA A 81 -13.76 -13.35 8.51
CA ALA A 81 -12.99 -13.95 9.59
C ALA A 81 -13.37 -15.43 9.70
N SER A 82 -12.38 -16.32 9.62
CA SER A 82 -12.53 -17.78 9.67
C SER A 82 -11.50 -18.45 10.55
#